data_AF-A0AAW4C2I9-F1
#
_entry.id   AF-A0AAW4C2I9-F1
#
_cell.length_a   1.000
_cell.length_b   1.000
_cell.length_c   1.000
_cell.angle_alpha   90.00
_cell.angle_beta   90.00
_cell.angle_gamma   90.00
#
_symmetry.space_group_name_H-M   'P 1'
#
loop_
_entity.id
_entity.type
_entity.pdbx_description
1 polymer ?
#
loop_
_entity_poly.entity_id
_entity_poly.type
_entity_poly.pdbx_seq_one_letter_code
_entity_poly.pdbx_strand_id
1 'polypeptide(L)'
;MVLEWDMSQLTAGGSDWSDSTITRFYLWLSSVAGDVFEIDWIALGQIAPSASVASVVDERTARISGDEANASAILGLSSSLQTTNGNVTAAQQAAQAASDKAGGKGEVIYSSTEPATDKRLAQNLWIDTTGAANTPKRWTGSAWVAVTDKVATDAAAAAASALAQVASKADASALQALQTTVTNQGNTLTAQGTSITQIKASIGQQPDNLILRGSFEDGLVDPWSGDARITNISAHPSAGKGVSFYTNSFCGIAANIVTAAGEQFDLSADLWANYMTAGQTARFQMQFYDKAGTSLGYVNAFSVAAAATGFKSYSGRITAPAGSVSARFLTRTEPADGTGRSLWCNIVARRVSSAEAATAQAVSNVEATVTQQGTAITAQASRLDGLYVQVNPEMEGDSSGMAGSTGSLVGVWTEQSARIEDGIAIGRQVETVQAQMGQTNASVQQVSEVMADINGRVSAQTTLKVETNQGGRKVVSGIAIGSNGEEGEILLMAQRLAIIDNLNGQTILPFVVEGGQVFINQAVINTAFIQQIVAGMTIRSAALNAQGLPLLEINFAAGTFTLRGQDANGSTLLNNGGLYVYDANGTERTAVGRLT
;
A
#
# COMPACT_ATOMS: atom_id res chain seq x y z
N MET A 1 24.66 70.99 17.54
CA MET A 1 25.02 70.58 18.91
C MET A 1 23.83 69.83 19.46
N VAL A 2 23.98 68.55 19.79
CA VAL A 2 22.89 67.80 20.45
C VAL A 2 22.99 68.12 21.93
N LEU A 3 21.92 68.67 22.48
CA LEU A 3 21.84 69.02 23.89
C LEU A 3 21.01 67.95 24.58
N GLU A 4 21.67 67.10 25.36
CA GLU A 4 21.03 66.02 26.09
C GLU A 4 20.91 66.41 27.56
N TRP A 5 19.72 66.19 28.12
CA TRP A 5 19.45 66.38 29.54
C TRP A 5 18.87 65.09 30.10
N ASP A 6 19.53 64.55 31.13
CA ASP A 6 18.99 63.45 31.91
C ASP A 6 17.88 63.98 32.84
N MET A 7 16.64 63.70 32.48
CA MET A 7 15.46 64.14 33.24
C MET A 7 15.39 63.54 34.66
N SER A 8 16.14 62.46 34.94
CA SER A 8 16.22 61.85 36.27
C SER A 8 17.25 62.51 37.21
N GLN A 9 18.17 63.30 36.65
CA GLN A 9 19.23 64.01 37.38
C GLN A 9 19.33 65.48 36.97
N LEU A 10 18.19 66.16 36.89
CA LEU A 10 18.15 67.59 36.58
C LEU A 10 18.85 68.41 37.69
N THR A 11 19.78 69.26 37.28
CA THR A 11 20.50 70.19 38.18
C THR A 11 19.66 71.40 38.59
N ALA A 12 18.49 71.61 37.96
CA ALA A 12 17.48 72.60 38.33
C ALA A 12 16.08 72.12 37.91
N GLY A 13 15.05 72.37 38.74
CA GLY A 13 13.65 72.04 38.42
C GLY A 13 12.94 71.00 39.31
N GLY A 14 13.60 70.45 40.35
CA GLY A 14 12.96 69.54 41.32
C GLY A 14 12.75 68.10 40.83
N SER A 15 12.04 67.27 41.62
CA SER A 15 11.75 65.85 41.32
C SER A 15 10.43 65.61 40.57
N ASP A 16 9.80 66.67 40.05
CA ASP A 16 8.50 66.61 39.38
C ASP A 16 8.46 65.57 38.23
N TRP A 17 9.60 65.35 37.58
CA TRP A 17 9.76 64.39 36.46
C TRP A 17 9.72 62.91 36.89
N SER A 18 10.04 62.59 38.15
CA SER A 18 9.95 61.23 38.69
C SER A 18 8.66 60.98 39.45
N ASP A 19 8.09 62.03 40.04
CA ASP A 19 7.04 61.90 41.06
C ASP A 19 5.64 62.28 40.55
N SER A 20 5.52 62.86 39.34
CA SER A 20 4.27 63.36 38.77
C SER A 20 4.03 62.95 37.32
N THR A 21 2.75 62.87 36.93
CA THR A 21 2.36 62.69 35.53
C THR A 21 2.51 64.00 34.76
N ILE A 22 3.45 64.04 33.81
CA ILE A 22 3.72 65.24 33.00
C ILE A 22 2.71 65.35 31.86
N THR A 23 1.87 66.38 31.90
CA THR A 23 0.86 66.66 30.86
C THR A 23 1.29 67.74 29.86
N ARG A 24 2.35 68.49 30.19
CA ARG A 24 2.92 69.56 29.37
C ARG A 24 4.38 69.80 29.76
N PHE A 25 5.21 70.26 28.81
CA PHE A 25 6.54 70.78 29.09
C PHE A 25 6.72 72.15 28.44
N TYR A 26 7.58 72.99 29.01
CA TYR A 26 7.94 74.29 28.48
C TYR A 26 9.43 74.31 28.17
N LEU A 27 9.79 74.82 26.99
CA LEU A 27 11.18 74.98 26.58
C LEU A 27 11.49 76.48 26.45
N TRP A 28 12.28 77.01 27.37
CA TRP A 28 12.75 78.40 27.32
C TRP A 28 14.12 78.45 26.65
N LEU A 29 14.17 78.96 25.42
CA LEU A 29 15.37 78.92 24.57
C LEU A 29 16.26 80.16 24.72
N SER A 30 15.67 81.31 25.07
CA SER A 30 16.42 82.54 25.38
C SER A 30 15.61 83.45 26.30
N SER A 31 16.31 84.30 27.05
CA SER A 31 15.74 85.40 27.83
C SER A 31 15.94 86.77 27.14
N VAL A 32 16.52 86.79 25.94
CA VAL A 32 16.87 88.01 25.19
C VAL A 32 16.08 88.06 23.88
N ALA A 33 15.50 89.23 23.57
CA ALA A 33 14.74 89.42 22.34
C ALA A 33 15.68 89.54 21.13
N GLY A 34 15.50 88.68 20.12
CA GLY A 34 16.23 88.74 18.84
C GLY A 34 17.04 87.49 18.49
N ASP A 35 17.15 86.51 19.40
CA ASP A 35 17.86 85.25 19.11
C ASP A 35 17.03 84.34 18.18
N VAL A 36 17.73 83.65 17.26
CA VAL A 36 17.14 82.71 16.31
C VAL A 36 17.70 81.31 16.57
N PHE A 37 16.81 80.33 16.73
CA PHE A 37 17.16 78.92 16.95
C PHE A 37 16.58 78.06 15.84
N GLU A 38 17.39 77.20 15.23
CA GLU A 38 16.92 76.13 14.36
C GLU A 38 16.89 74.82 15.15
N ILE A 39 15.71 74.20 15.20
CA ILE A 39 15.49 72.93 15.88
C ILE A 39 15.05 71.94 14.81
N ASP A 40 15.89 70.94 14.58
CA ASP A 40 15.61 69.89 13.59
C ASP A 40 14.56 68.90 14.14
N TRP A 41 14.73 68.45 15.38
CA TRP A 41 13.75 67.61 16.08
C TRP A 41 13.88 67.73 17.60
N ILE A 42 12.79 67.42 18.30
CA ILE A 42 12.74 67.26 19.76
C ILE A 42 12.12 65.87 20.01
N ALA A 43 12.80 65.02 20.76
CA ALA A 43 12.25 63.75 21.22
C ALA A 43 12.04 63.77 22.73
N LEU A 44 10.86 63.34 23.16
CA LEU A 44 10.46 63.25 24.57
C LEU A 44 9.84 61.88 24.79
N GLY A 45 10.38 61.13 25.73
CA GLY A 45 9.90 59.81 26.09
C GLY A 45 10.85 59.13 27.07
N GLN A 46 10.42 58.02 27.66
CA GLN A 46 11.39 57.04 28.15
C GLN A 46 12.25 56.63 26.97
N ILE A 47 13.57 56.50 27.16
CA ILE A 47 14.42 55.77 26.23
C ILE A 47 13.74 54.41 26.05
N ALA A 48 13.06 54.21 24.92
CA ALA A 48 12.54 52.92 24.50
C ALA A 48 13.66 51.91 24.76
N PRO A 49 13.36 50.75 25.35
CA PRO A 49 14.36 50.00 26.09
C PRO A 49 15.58 49.84 25.18
N SER A 50 16.71 50.43 25.62
CA SER A 50 17.91 50.67 24.80
C SER A 50 18.21 49.46 23.92
N ALA A 51 18.81 49.62 22.73
CA ALA A 51 19.12 48.52 21.80
C ALA A 51 19.61 47.20 22.49
N SER A 52 20.29 47.32 23.63
CA SER A 52 20.62 46.28 24.62
C SER A 52 19.47 45.35 25.05
N VAL A 53 18.26 45.85 25.30
CA VAL A 53 17.10 45.06 25.76
C VAL A 53 16.44 44.33 24.59
N ALA A 54 16.32 44.97 23.42
CA ALA A 54 15.87 44.30 22.20
C ALA A 54 16.81 43.15 21.84
N SER A 55 18.13 43.36 21.89
CA SER A 55 19.11 42.29 21.67
C SER A 55 19.04 41.18 22.73
N VAL A 56 18.74 41.51 23.99
CA VAL A 56 18.55 40.51 25.06
C VAL A 56 17.25 39.72 24.86
N VAL A 57 16.19 40.34 24.34
CA VAL A 57 14.94 39.64 23.99
C VAL A 57 15.15 38.73 22.78
N ASP A 58 15.89 39.19 21.77
CA ASP A 58 16.26 38.37 20.60
C ASP A 58 17.14 37.18 21.01
N GLU A 59 18.15 37.41 21.86
CA GLU A 59 19.01 36.35 22.42
C GLU A 59 18.21 35.38 23.29
N ARG A 60 17.27 35.86 24.10
CA ARG A 60 16.36 35.02 24.90
C ARG A 60 15.48 34.16 24.00
N THR A 61 14.96 34.73 22.92
CA THR A 61 14.12 34.02 21.95
C THR A 61 14.92 32.96 21.21
N ALA A 62 16.14 33.29 20.76
CA ALA A 62 17.06 32.34 20.14
C ALA A 62 17.44 31.18 21.07
N ARG A 63 17.69 31.47 22.37
CA ARG A 63 17.94 30.42 23.38
C ARG A 63 16.73 29.51 23.60
N ILE A 64 15.53 30.07 23.71
CA ILE A 64 14.29 29.28 23.84
C ILE A 64 14.13 28.35 22.63
N SER A 65 14.29 28.87 21.40
CA SER A 65 14.21 28.03 20.19
C SER A 65 15.30 26.96 20.14
N GLY A 66 16.52 27.27 20.61
CA GLY A 66 17.60 26.30 20.74
C GLY A 66 17.30 25.21 21.78
N ASP A 67 16.74 25.58 22.93
CA ASP A 67 16.35 24.66 24.00
C ASP A 67 15.18 23.77 23.56
N GLU A 68 14.21 24.29 22.80
CA GLU A 68 13.12 23.53 22.18
C GLU A 68 13.65 22.52 21.14
N ALA A 69 14.62 22.92 20.32
CA ALA A 69 15.29 22.02 19.37
C ALA A 69 16.08 20.91 20.09
N ASN A 70 16.80 21.26 21.16
CA ASN A 70 17.51 20.29 22.00
C ASN A 70 16.53 19.34 22.70
N ALA A 71 15.42 19.84 23.24
CA ALA A 71 14.37 19.02 23.85
C ALA A 71 13.77 18.03 22.84
N SER A 72 13.53 18.50 21.61
CA SER A 72 13.05 17.65 20.51
C SER A 72 14.07 16.56 20.13
N ALA A 73 15.36 16.91 20.05
CA ALA A 73 16.42 15.94 19.80
C ALA A 73 16.55 14.90 20.93
N ILE A 74 16.43 15.33 22.20
CA ILE A 74 16.42 14.44 23.37
C ILE A 74 15.21 13.51 23.35
N LEU A 75 14.03 14.01 23.01
CA LEU A 75 12.83 13.18 22.84
C LEU A 75 13.03 12.15 21.73
N GLY A 76 13.57 12.54 20.57
CA GLY A 76 13.90 11.63 19.48
C GLY A 76 14.93 10.55 19.87
N LEU A 77 15.95 10.93 20.65
CA LEU A 77 16.93 9.99 21.20
C LEU A 77 16.27 9.03 22.21
N SER A 78 15.40 9.53 23.08
CA SER A 78 14.63 8.72 24.04
C SER A 78 13.76 7.68 23.34
N SER A 79 13.03 8.08 22.30
CA SER A 79 12.24 7.15 21.47
C SER A 79 13.13 6.10 20.79
N SER A 80 14.27 6.53 20.21
CA SER A 80 15.23 5.62 19.57
C SER A 80 15.82 4.62 20.57
N LEU A 81 16.11 5.07 21.80
CA LEU A 81 16.59 4.22 22.88
C LEU A 81 15.51 3.23 23.33
N GLN A 82 14.25 3.65 23.42
CA GLN A 82 13.13 2.78 23.76
C GLN A 82 12.93 1.68 22.71
N THR A 83 13.01 2.02 21.42
CA THR A 83 13.01 1.05 20.32
C THR A 83 14.19 0.09 20.43
N THR A 84 15.39 0.60 20.67
CA THR A 84 16.60 -0.22 20.83
C THR A 84 16.46 -1.19 22.01
N ASN A 85 15.94 -0.72 23.15
CA ASN A 85 15.73 -1.55 24.33
C ASN A 85 14.67 -2.65 24.09
N GLY A 86 13.63 -2.35 23.31
CA GLY A 86 12.65 -3.34 22.84
C GLY A 86 13.29 -4.41 21.95
N ASN A 87 14.14 -4.00 21.00
CA ASN A 87 14.87 -4.92 20.12
C ASN A 87 15.84 -5.81 20.91
N VAL A 88 16.56 -5.26 21.89
CA VAL A 88 17.43 -6.03 22.79
C VAL A 88 16.63 -7.05 23.58
N THR A 89 15.47 -6.66 24.13
CA THR A 89 14.58 -7.57 24.86
C THR A 89 14.09 -8.71 23.96
N ALA A 90 13.67 -8.40 22.73
CA ALA A 90 13.24 -9.41 21.76
C ALA A 90 14.39 -10.35 21.35
N ALA A 91 15.59 -9.82 21.14
CA ALA A 91 16.78 -10.62 20.85
C ALA A 91 17.14 -11.54 22.01
N GLN A 92 17.01 -11.07 23.25
CA GLN A 92 17.26 -11.85 24.46
C GLN A 92 16.20 -12.96 24.64
N GLN A 93 14.93 -12.68 24.37
CA GLN A 93 13.87 -13.69 24.35
C GLN A 93 14.10 -14.74 23.25
N ALA A 94 14.53 -14.32 22.06
CA ALA A 94 14.85 -15.23 20.96
C ALA A 94 16.05 -16.11 21.28
N ALA A 95 17.09 -15.55 21.92
CA ALA A 95 18.25 -16.30 22.39
C ALA A 95 17.87 -17.31 23.50
N GLN A 96 17.01 -16.91 24.44
CA GLN A 96 16.49 -17.81 25.47
C GLN A 96 15.65 -18.93 24.85
N ALA A 97 14.73 -18.63 23.95
CA ALA A 97 13.93 -19.63 23.25
C ALA A 97 14.79 -20.60 22.41
N ALA A 98 15.88 -20.11 21.80
CA ALA A 98 16.84 -20.95 21.10
C ALA A 98 17.62 -21.86 22.06
N SER A 99 18.03 -21.34 23.22
CA SER A 99 18.69 -22.10 24.29
C SER A 99 17.76 -23.17 24.88
N ASP A 100 16.50 -22.83 25.16
CA ASP A 100 15.48 -23.76 25.66
C ASP A 100 15.18 -24.86 24.64
N LYS A 101 15.10 -24.51 23.35
CA LYS A 101 14.97 -25.48 22.25
C LYS A 101 16.21 -26.36 22.09
N ALA A 102 17.40 -25.86 22.39
CA ALA A 102 18.64 -26.64 22.36
C ALA A 102 18.73 -27.59 23.56
N GLY A 103 18.37 -27.13 24.76
CA GLY A 103 18.34 -27.93 25.99
C GLY A 103 17.17 -28.93 26.06
N GLY A 104 16.10 -28.70 25.29
CA GLY A 104 14.91 -29.55 25.24
C GLY A 104 14.91 -30.64 24.16
N LYS A 105 16.01 -30.83 23.41
CA LYS A 105 16.08 -31.91 22.42
C LYS A 105 16.18 -33.27 23.13
N GLY A 106 15.04 -33.93 23.33
CA GLY A 106 15.03 -35.34 23.74
C GLY A 106 15.56 -36.26 22.63
N GLU A 107 16.00 -37.45 23.02
CA GLU A 107 16.45 -38.47 22.08
C GLU A 107 15.28 -38.98 21.22
N VAL A 108 15.57 -39.32 19.97
CA VAL A 108 14.67 -40.09 19.10
C VAL A 108 15.11 -41.55 19.15
N ILE A 109 14.26 -42.42 19.68
CA ILE A 109 14.54 -43.83 19.95
C ILE A 109 13.82 -44.66 18.90
N TYR A 110 14.52 -45.56 18.20
CA TYR A 110 13.93 -46.48 17.23
C TYR A 110 14.00 -47.90 17.79
N SER A 111 12.85 -48.50 18.11
CA SER A 111 12.80 -49.83 18.73
C SER A 111 11.43 -50.47 18.57
N SER A 112 11.37 -51.80 18.43
CA SER A 112 10.13 -52.60 18.48
C SER A 112 9.72 -52.98 19.90
N THR A 113 10.51 -52.60 20.91
CA THR A 113 10.24 -52.82 22.33
C THR A 113 10.23 -51.50 23.07
N GLU A 114 9.38 -51.40 24.08
CA GLU A 114 9.19 -50.18 24.87
C GLU A 114 10.53 -49.69 25.47
N PRO A 115 10.85 -48.38 25.36
CA PRO A 115 12.07 -47.81 25.92
C PRO A 115 12.19 -48.03 27.43
N ALA A 116 13.41 -48.31 27.87
CA ALA A 116 13.76 -48.50 29.27
C ALA A 116 13.46 -47.26 30.14
N THR A 117 13.37 -47.47 31.45
CA THR A 117 12.83 -46.49 32.40
C THR A 117 13.60 -45.16 32.42
N ASP A 118 14.90 -45.21 32.18
CA ASP A 118 15.80 -44.04 32.06
C ASP A 118 15.50 -43.18 30.81
N LYS A 119 14.85 -43.76 29.80
CA LYS A 119 14.46 -43.08 28.55
C LYS A 119 13.03 -42.54 28.58
N ARG A 120 12.27 -42.78 29.66
CA ARG A 120 10.89 -42.30 29.88
C ARG A 120 10.85 -40.83 30.32
N LEU A 121 11.37 -39.96 29.45
CA LEU A 121 11.37 -38.52 29.64
C LEU A 121 10.39 -37.89 28.65
N ALA A 122 9.61 -36.89 29.07
CA ALA A 122 8.59 -36.25 28.23
C ALA A 122 9.16 -35.61 26.93
N GLN A 123 10.45 -35.27 26.95
CA GLN A 123 11.20 -34.73 25.82
C GLN A 123 11.55 -35.79 24.75
N ASN A 124 11.67 -37.07 25.12
CA ASN A 124 12.08 -38.14 24.20
C ASN A 124 10.92 -38.56 23.28
N LEU A 125 11.25 -38.94 22.05
CA LEU A 125 10.31 -39.46 21.07
C LEU A 125 10.67 -40.93 20.77
N TRP A 126 9.74 -41.85 20.98
CA TRP A 126 9.93 -43.24 20.61
C TRP A 126 9.23 -43.52 19.29
N ILE A 127 9.97 -44.00 18.29
CA ILE A 127 9.43 -44.61 17.09
C ILE A 127 9.27 -46.09 17.38
N ASP A 128 8.05 -46.48 17.72
CA ASP A 128 7.68 -47.88 17.89
C ASP A 128 7.64 -48.52 16.51
N THR A 129 8.50 -49.50 16.27
CA THR A 129 8.64 -50.24 15.00
C THR A 129 7.94 -51.60 15.01
N THR A 130 7.11 -51.89 16.03
CA THR A 130 6.38 -53.16 16.14
C THR A 130 5.50 -53.40 14.92
N GLY A 131 5.58 -54.60 14.34
CA GLY A 131 4.76 -54.96 13.17
C GLY A 131 5.07 -54.15 11.91
N ALA A 132 6.27 -53.55 11.81
CA ALA A 132 6.70 -52.66 10.72
C ALA A 132 5.89 -51.36 10.57
N ALA A 133 5.07 -51.00 11.56
CA ALA A 133 4.48 -49.68 11.64
C ALA A 133 5.50 -48.73 12.28
N ASN A 134 5.83 -47.59 11.67
CA ASN A 134 6.69 -46.56 12.27
C ASN A 134 5.83 -45.57 13.07
N THR A 135 5.32 -46.00 14.23
CA THR A 135 4.35 -45.20 15.00
C THR A 135 5.07 -44.31 16.02
N PRO A 136 5.06 -42.98 15.88
CA PRO A 136 5.68 -42.09 16.86
C PRO A 136 4.86 -42.08 18.15
N LYS A 137 5.52 -42.24 19.30
CA LYS A 137 4.94 -42.21 20.64
C LYS A 137 5.71 -41.23 21.54
N ARG A 138 4.99 -40.53 22.42
CA ARG A 138 5.56 -39.65 23.45
C ARG A 138 5.23 -40.15 24.85
N TRP A 139 6.16 -39.96 25.78
CA TRP A 139 5.95 -40.27 27.18
C TRP A 139 5.10 -39.21 27.86
N THR A 140 3.99 -39.61 28.49
CA THR A 140 3.05 -38.70 29.18
C THR A 140 3.27 -38.60 30.68
N GLY A 141 4.34 -39.22 31.21
CA GLY A 141 4.58 -39.34 32.66
C GLY A 141 4.14 -40.69 33.23
N SER A 142 3.18 -41.36 32.59
CA SER A 142 2.66 -42.67 33.01
C SER A 142 2.66 -43.72 31.90
N ALA A 143 2.59 -43.33 30.63
CA ALA A 143 2.59 -44.25 29.49
C ALA A 143 3.19 -43.62 28.22
N TRP A 144 3.61 -44.47 27.28
CA TRP A 144 3.91 -44.06 25.91
C TRP A 144 2.63 -44.00 25.09
N VAL A 145 2.22 -42.81 24.69
CA VAL A 145 0.98 -42.57 23.92
C VAL A 145 1.33 -42.17 22.49
N ALA A 146 0.58 -42.67 21.52
CA ALA A 146 0.76 -42.33 20.11
C ALA A 146 0.62 -40.82 19.88
N VAL A 147 1.52 -40.27 19.09
CA VAL A 147 1.46 -38.87 18.66
C VAL A 147 0.59 -38.82 17.41
N THR A 148 -0.64 -38.33 17.55
CA THR A 148 -1.48 -37.98 16.41
C THR A 148 -0.99 -36.64 15.82
N ASP A 149 -0.97 -36.55 14.49
CA ASP A 149 -0.33 -35.55 13.63
C ASP A 149 0.23 -34.25 14.29
N LYS A 150 1.53 -34.30 14.62
CA LYS A 150 2.31 -33.17 15.14
C LYS A 150 2.41 -32.01 14.13
N VAL A 151 2.37 -32.29 12.82
CA VAL A 151 2.52 -31.27 11.77
C VAL A 151 1.28 -30.38 11.74
N ALA A 152 0.09 -30.95 11.89
CA ALA A 152 -1.17 -30.20 11.97
C ALA A 152 -1.19 -29.25 13.19
N THR A 153 -0.66 -29.69 14.33
CA THR A 153 -0.64 -28.89 15.57
C THR A 153 0.39 -27.75 15.51
N ASP A 154 1.60 -28.03 14.99
CA ASP A 154 2.63 -27.02 14.79
C ASP A 154 2.20 -25.99 13.72
N ALA A 155 1.52 -26.43 12.65
CA ALA A 155 0.96 -25.55 11.63
C ALA A 155 -0.15 -24.64 12.17
N ALA A 156 -1.05 -25.17 13.01
CA ALA A 156 -2.10 -24.39 13.66
C ALA A 156 -1.50 -23.33 14.63
N ALA A 157 -0.49 -23.70 15.41
CA ALA A 157 0.21 -22.77 16.30
C ALA A 157 0.98 -21.68 15.53
N ALA A 158 1.63 -22.04 14.42
CA ALA A 158 2.32 -21.09 13.55
C ALA A 158 1.34 -20.11 12.87
N ALA A 159 0.18 -20.59 12.41
CA ALA A 159 -0.87 -19.77 11.85
C ALA A 159 -1.45 -18.79 12.89
N ALA A 160 -1.70 -19.24 14.12
CA ALA A 160 -2.17 -18.39 15.20
C ALA A 160 -1.15 -17.30 15.59
N SER A 161 0.15 -17.64 15.61
CA SER A 161 1.22 -16.69 15.89
C SER A 161 1.36 -15.64 14.78
N ALA A 162 1.26 -16.05 13.51
CA ALA A 162 1.28 -15.13 12.37
C ALA A 162 0.09 -14.17 12.39
N LEU A 163 -1.11 -14.67 12.73
CA LEU A 163 -2.32 -13.85 12.85
C LEU A 163 -2.18 -12.77 13.94
N ALA A 164 -1.65 -13.15 15.12
CA ALA A 164 -1.41 -12.21 16.22
C ALA A 164 -0.37 -11.14 15.86
N GLN A 165 0.70 -11.50 15.13
CA GLN A 165 1.71 -10.53 14.68
C GLN A 165 1.18 -9.55 13.62
N VAL A 166 0.31 -10.01 12.71
CA VAL A 166 -0.32 -9.15 11.70
C VAL A 166 -1.26 -8.14 12.36
N ALA A 167 -2.10 -8.57 13.30
CA ALA A 167 -2.99 -7.68 14.06
C ALA A 167 -2.19 -6.57 14.78
N SER A 168 -1.13 -6.95 15.49
CA SER A 168 -0.31 -6.00 16.25
C SER A 168 0.46 -5.00 15.37
N LYS A 169 0.91 -5.40 14.17
CA LYS A 169 1.56 -4.50 13.20
C LYS A 169 0.58 -3.56 12.50
N ALA A 170 -0.63 -4.04 12.21
CA ALA A 170 -1.67 -3.21 11.61
C ALA A 170 -2.05 -2.06 12.56
N ASP A 171 -2.27 -2.37 13.85
CA ASP A 171 -2.57 -1.37 14.88
C ASP A 171 -1.44 -0.35 15.04
N ALA A 172 -0.19 -0.79 15.07
CA ALA A 172 0.97 0.10 15.21
C ALA A 172 1.10 1.07 14.02
N SER A 173 0.95 0.57 12.78
CA SER A 173 1.07 1.39 11.58
C SER A 173 -0.06 2.42 11.44
N ALA A 174 -1.30 2.02 11.76
CA ALA A 174 -2.46 2.91 11.76
C ALA A 174 -2.34 3.99 12.84
N LEU A 175 -1.90 3.60 14.05
CA LEU A 175 -1.70 4.54 15.16
C LEU A 175 -0.58 5.54 14.87
N GLN A 176 0.51 5.11 14.21
CA GLN A 176 1.62 5.97 13.85
C GLN A 176 1.25 6.96 12.72
N ALA A 177 0.44 6.53 11.75
CA ALA A 177 -0.13 7.41 10.73
C ALA A 177 -1.10 8.44 11.34
N LEU A 178 -1.95 8.01 12.28
CA LEU A 178 -2.85 8.89 13.02
C LEU A 178 -2.05 9.91 13.86
N GLN A 179 -1.02 9.47 14.58
CA GLN A 179 -0.19 10.35 15.41
C GLN A 179 0.56 11.40 14.58
N THR A 180 1.09 11.01 13.41
CA THR A 180 1.72 11.95 12.47
C THR A 180 0.71 12.99 11.98
N THR A 181 -0.50 12.55 11.65
CA THR A 181 -1.58 13.45 11.18
C THR A 181 -2.02 14.42 12.27
N VAL A 182 -2.26 13.93 13.50
CA VAL A 182 -2.64 14.75 14.65
C VAL A 182 -1.55 15.77 14.98
N THR A 183 -0.28 15.38 14.89
CA THR A 183 0.85 16.30 15.10
C THR A 183 0.87 17.41 14.06
N ASN A 184 0.67 17.07 12.77
CA ASN A 184 0.62 18.05 11.69
C ASN A 184 -0.58 19.01 11.82
N GLN A 185 -1.74 18.49 12.25
CA GLN A 185 -2.92 19.31 12.55
C GLN A 185 -2.65 20.26 13.72
N GLY A 186 -2.03 19.77 14.80
CA GLY A 186 -1.62 20.60 15.94
C GLY A 186 -0.68 21.74 15.53
N ASN A 187 0.33 21.44 14.70
CA ASN A 187 1.24 22.46 14.18
C ASN A 187 0.51 23.51 13.33
N THR A 188 -0.43 23.08 12.49
CA THR A 188 -1.24 23.97 11.65
C THR A 188 -2.13 24.88 12.51
N LEU A 189 -2.80 24.33 13.53
CA LEU A 189 -3.64 25.10 14.45
C LEU A 189 -2.82 26.13 15.23
N THR A 190 -1.61 25.80 15.67
CA THR A 190 -0.70 26.75 16.32
C THR A 190 -0.30 27.89 15.39
N ALA A 191 0.02 27.60 14.13
CA ALA A 191 0.34 28.62 13.13
C ALA A 191 -0.86 29.54 12.83
N GLN A 192 -2.07 28.97 12.77
CA GLN A 192 -3.31 29.73 12.63
C GLN A 192 -3.58 30.60 13.86
N GLY A 193 -3.41 30.08 15.07
CA GLY A 193 -3.54 30.86 16.32
C GLY A 193 -2.58 32.04 16.38
N THR A 194 -1.35 31.87 15.87
CA THR A 194 -0.36 32.94 15.73
C THR A 194 -0.83 33.99 14.73
N SER A 195 -1.34 33.57 13.56
CA SER A 195 -1.87 34.47 12.52
C SER A 195 -3.09 35.26 13.02
N ILE A 196 -4.01 34.60 13.73
CA ILE A 196 -5.18 35.26 14.36
C ILE A 196 -4.72 36.28 15.40
N THR A 197 -3.71 35.96 16.19
CA THR A 197 -3.14 36.88 17.18
C THR A 197 -2.52 38.10 16.50
N GLN A 198 -1.81 37.92 15.39
CA GLN A 198 -1.25 39.00 14.58
C GLN A 198 -2.34 39.87 13.93
N ILE A 199 -3.43 39.26 13.43
CA ILE A 199 -4.60 39.99 12.91
C ILE A 199 -5.27 40.79 14.02
N LYS A 200 -5.49 40.18 15.20
CA LYS A 200 -6.09 40.85 16.37
C LYS A 200 -5.22 42.03 16.83
N ALA A 201 -3.90 41.86 16.83
CA ALA A 201 -2.96 42.95 17.11
C ALA A 201 -3.05 44.06 16.03
N SER A 202 -3.18 43.69 14.75
CA SER A 202 -3.30 44.66 13.66
C SER A 202 -4.62 45.44 13.69
N ILE A 203 -5.72 44.81 14.10
CA ILE A 203 -7.04 45.45 14.30
C ILE A 203 -7.02 46.35 15.53
N GLY A 204 -6.40 45.90 16.64
CA GLY A 204 -6.28 46.69 17.87
C GLY A 204 -5.37 47.92 17.75
N GLN A 205 -4.59 48.01 16.66
CA GLN A 205 -3.67 49.10 16.37
C GLN A 205 -4.17 50.04 15.25
N GLN A 206 -5.42 49.92 14.78
CA GLN A 206 -5.99 50.89 13.84
C GLN A 206 -6.36 52.20 14.56
N PRO A 207 -5.75 53.36 14.21
CA PRO A 207 -6.23 54.67 14.62
C PRO A 207 -7.45 55.06 13.77
N ASP A 208 -8.57 55.35 14.44
CA ASP A 208 -9.78 56.05 13.98
C ASP A 208 -10.13 56.09 12.47
N ASN A 209 -11.20 55.38 12.09
CA ASN A 209 -11.96 55.61 10.85
C ASN A 209 -12.72 56.96 10.92
N LEU A 210 -12.00 58.06 10.85
CA LEU A 210 -12.47 59.36 11.31
C LEU A 210 -13.56 60.01 10.42
N ILE A 211 -14.80 60.07 10.92
CA ILE A 211 -15.43 61.32 11.40
C ILE A 211 -16.05 61.06 12.78
N LEU A 212 -15.76 61.96 13.73
CA LEU A 212 -16.08 61.79 15.15
C LEU A 212 -17.56 61.93 15.52
N ARG A 213 -18.44 62.55 14.69
CA ARG A 213 -19.91 62.64 14.91
C ARG A 213 -20.66 62.89 13.60
N GLY A 214 -21.38 61.87 13.11
CA GLY A 214 -22.15 61.95 11.86
C GLY A 214 -23.65 61.67 12.00
N SER A 215 -24.08 61.13 13.15
CA SER A 215 -25.49 60.80 13.43
C SER A 215 -26.26 61.94 14.10
N PHE A 216 -25.59 62.84 14.83
CA PHE A 216 -26.17 64.03 15.49
C PHE A 216 -27.24 63.74 16.56
N GLU A 217 -27.42 62.48 16.96
CA GLU A 217 -28.42 62.07 17.95
C GLU A 217 -28.16 62.66 19.35
N ASP A 218 -26.88 62.94 19.65
CA ASP A 218 -26.42 63.61 20.87
C ASP A 218 -26.75 65.12 20.91
N GLY A 219 -27.20 65.71 19.80
CA GLY A 219 -27.57 67.13 19.73
C GLY A 219 -26.38 68.10 19.67
N LEU A 220 -25.20 67.63 19.29
CA LEU A 220 -23.99 68.46 19.18
C LEU A 220 -23.56 68.63 17.72
N VAL A 221 -23.19 69.85 17.34
CA VAL A 221 -22.80 70.21 15.96
C VAL A 221 -21.30 70.08 15.71
N ASP A 222 -20.49 69.95 16.77
CA ASP A 222 -19.04 69.72 16.68
C ASP A 222 -18.77 68.39 15.94
N PRO A 223 -17.83 68.33 14.96
CA PRO A 223 -16.82 69.32 14.62
C PRO A 223 -17.14 70.19 13.40
N TRP A 224 -18.41 70.47 13.12
CA TRP A 224 -18.82 71.23 11.95
C TRP A 224 -18.88 72.74 12.21
N SER A 225 -18.36 73.54 11.27
CA SER A 225 -18.33 75.01 11.30
C SER A 225 -19.41 75.65 10.43
N GLY A 226 -19.39 76.97 10.18
CA GLY A 226 -20.26 77.60 9.17
C GLY A 226 -21.77 77.55 9.47
N ASP A 227 -22.17 77.95 10.69
CA ASP A 227 -23.56 78.01 11.16
C ASP A 227 -24.33 76.68 11.05
N ALA A 228 -23.66 75.57 11.31
CA ALA A 228 -24.28 74.25 11.45
C ALA A 228 -25.32 74.24 12.58
N ARG A 229 -26.53 73.70 12.33
CA ARG A 229 -27.61 73.62 13.33
C ARG A 229 -28.24 72.24 13.41
N ILE A 230 -28.41 71.73 14.63
CA ILE A 230 -29.18 70.50 14.85
C ILE A 230 -30.64 70.72 14.46
N THR A 231 -31.16 69.78 13.69
CA THR A 231 -32.54 69.75 13.21
C THR A 231 -33.14 68.40 13.60
N ASN A 232 -34.30 68.42 14.25
CA ASN A 232 -35.05 67.18 14.50
C ASN A 232 -35.69 66.69 13.20
N ILE A 233 -35.57 65.40 12.92
CA ILE A 233 -36.01 64.78 11.67
C ILE A 233 -36.90 63.58 12.02
N SER A 234 -38.22 63.75 11.89
CA SER A 234 -39.18 62.64 12.08
C SER A 234 -39.44 61.84 10.80
N ALA A 235 -39.00 62.33 9.65
CA ALA A 235 -39.29 61.76 8.33
C ALA A 235 -38.17 60.83 7.79
N HIS A 236 -37.05 60.69 8.50
CA HIS A 236 -35.96 59.80 8.08
C HIS A 236 -36.13 58.39 8.67
N PRO A 237 -35.90 57.30 7.91
CA PRO A 237 -36.13 55.94 8.41
C PRO A 237 -35.27 55.51 9.60
N SER A 238 -34.09 56.11 9.78
CA SER A 238 -33.08 55.64 10.74
C SER A 238 -32.40 56.73 11.57
N ALA A 239 -32.78 58.00 11.40
CA ALA A 239 -32.18 59.13 12.12
C ALA A 239 -33.27 60.03 12.69
N GLY A 240 -33.24 60.28 14.00
CA GLY A 240 -34.15 61.18 14.69
C GLY A 240 -33.68 62.64 14.64
N LYS A 241 -32.38 62.86 14.37
CA LYS A 241 -31.77 64.18 14.22
C LYS A 241 -30.81 64.22 13.03
N GLY A 242 -30.50 65.44 12.61
CA GLY A 242 -29.45 65.72 11.64
C GLY A 242 -28.96 67.15 11.74
N VAL A 243 -28.08 67.55 10.81
CA VAL A 243 -27.47 68.87 10.77
C VAL A 243 -27.91 69.63 9.52
N SER A 244 -28.31 70.89 9.70
CA SER A 244 -28.57 71.83 8.61
C SER A 244 -27.34 72.70 8.36
N PHE A 245 -26.93 72.82 7.11
CA PHE A 245 -25.91 73.78 6.65
C PHE A 245 -26.53 74.82 5.72
N TYR A 246 -26.33 76.09 6.06
CA TYR A 246 -26.80 77.25 5.29
C TYR A 246 -25.73 77.83 4.35
N THR A 247 -24.48 77.46 4.61
CA THR A 247 -23.30 77.88 3.85
C THR A 247 -22.26 76.76 3.91
N ASN A 248 -21.08 77.01 3.39
CA ASN A 248 -19.96 76.08 3.43
C ASN A 248 -19.52 75.82 4.87
N SER A 249 -19.41 74.55 5.23
CA SER A 249 -19.01 74.08 6.55
C SER A 249 -17.85 73.10 6.45
N PHE A 250 -16.81 73.33 7.26
CA PHE A 250 -15.68 72.43 7.39
C PHE A 250 -15.88 71.53 8.61
N CYS A 251 -15.47 70.27 8.49
CA CYS A 251 -15.45 69.29 9.57
C CYS A 251 -14.05 69.22 10.18
N GLY A 252 -13.94 69.40 11.49
CA GLY A 252 -12.72 69.26 12.27
C GLY A 252 -12.34 70.49 13.10
N ILE A 253 -11.55 70.27 14.15
CA ILE A 253 -10.91 71.29 15.01
C ILE A 253 -9.81 72.04 14.25
N ALA A 254 -10.17 72.95 13.33
CA ALA A 254 -9.24 73.91 12.68
C ALA A 254 -7.94 73.33 12.03
N ALA A 255 -7.76 72.01 11.95
CA ALA A 255 -6.54 71.34 11.53
C ALA A 255 -6.83 70.24 10.49
N ASN A 256 -5.98 70.17 9.47
CA ASN A 256 -6.08 69.18 8.40
C ASN A 256 -5.69 67.78 8.90
N ILE A 257 -6.34 66.73 8.38
CA ILE A 257 -5.88 65.35 8.54
C ILE A 257 -4.63 65.12 7.69
N VAL A 258 -3.68 64.33 8.18
CA VAL A 258 -2.51 63.92 7.38
C VAL A 258 -2.93 62.90 6.33
N THR A 259 -2.50 63.05 5.08
CA THR A 259 -2.78 62.12 3.97
C THR A 259 -1.58 61.98 3.05
N ALA A 260 -1.54 60.95 2.23
CA ALA A 260 -0.56 60.79 1.16
C ALA A 260 -1.22 60.78 -0.23
N ALA A 261 -0.46 61.18 -1.26
CA ALA A 261 -0.90 61.03 -2.64
C ALA A 261 -1.32 59.59 -2.96
N GLY A 262 -2.45 59.43 -3.66
CA GLY A 262 -3.00 58.11 -4.03
C GLY A 262 -3.83 57.44 -2.93
N GLU A 263 -3.86 57.96 -1.71
CA GLU A 263 -4.74 57.47 -0.64
C GLU A 263 -6.21 57.67 -1.03
N GLN A 264 -7.06 56.67 -0.78
CA GLN A 264 -8.47 56.69 -1.13
C GLN A 264 -9.35 56.95 0.09
N PHE A 265 -10.44 57.70 -0.10
CA PHE A 265 -11.39 58.08 0.94
C PHE A 265 -12.81 57.81 0.45
N ASP A 266 -13.58 57.05 1.21
CA ASP A 266 -15.00 56.84 0.96
C ASP A 266 -15.83 57.76 1.84
N LEU A 267 -16.65 58.59 1.20
CA LEU A 267 -17.52 59.57 1.84
C LEU A 267 -18.97 59.22 1.51
N SER A 268 -19.84 59.25 2.51
CA SER A 268 -21.28 59.06 2.32
C SER A 268 -22.09 59.91 3.28
N ALA A 269 -23.32 60.27 2.87
CA ALA A 269 -24.30 60.88 3.76
C ALA A 269 -25.72 60.70 3.21
N ASP A 270 -26.69 60.78 4.13
CA ASP A 270 -28.10 60.93 3.78
C ASP A 270 -28.43 62.42 3.72
N LEU A 271 -28.95 62.88 2.58
CA LEU A 271 -29.24 64.29 2.34
C LEU A 271 -30.70 64.49 1.96
N TRP A 272 -31.31 65.52 2.54
CA TRP A 272 -32.58 66.09 2.11
C TRP A 272 -32.38 67.51 1.56
N ALA A 273 -32.57 67.67 0.25
CA ALA A 273 -32.29 68.92 -0.47
C ALA A 273 -33.52 69.84 -0.62
N ASN A 274 -34.69 69.46 -0.09
CA ASN A 274 -35.93 70.21 -0.32
C ASN A 274 -35.99 71.56 0.42
N TYR A 275 -35.13 71.76 1.43
CA TYR A 275 -34.99 73.05 2.11
C TYR A 275 -33.97 73.98 1.43
N MET A 276 -33.37 73.55 0.32
CA MET A 276 -32.46 74.37 -0.47
C MET A 276 -33.25 75.24 -1.45
N THR A 277 -32.78 76.47 -1.66
CA THR A 277 -33.34 77.38 -2.64
C THR A 277 -33.05 76.90 -4.06
N ALA A 278 -33.98 77.10 -4.99
CA ALA A 278 -33.80 76.72 -6.39
C ALA A 278 -32.49 77.32 -6.96
N GLY A 279 -31.67 76.47 -7.57
CA GLY A 279 -30.33 76.83 -8.06
C GLY A 279 -29.18 76.55 -7.07
N GLN A 280 -29.46 76.20 -5.82
CA GLN A 280 -28.41 75.75 -4.89
C GLN A 280 -27.95 74.31 -5.19
N THR A 281 -26.69 74.03 -4.89
CA THR A 281 -26.09 72.69 -4.94
C THR A 281 -25.34 72.39 -3.64
N ALA A 282 -25.64 71.24 -3.06
CA ALA A 282 -25.02 70.68 -1.88
C ALA A 282 -23.94 69.69 -2.32
N ARG A 283 -22.74 69.75 -1.75
CA ARG A 283 -21.62 68.87 -2.11
C ARG A 283 -20.93 68.36 -0.86
N PHE A 284 -20.51 67.10 -0.88
CA PHE A 284 -19.57 66.58 0.10
C PHE A 284 -18.21 66.39 -0.58
N GLN A 285 -17.19 67.06 -0.04
CA GLN A 285 -15.91 67.25 -0.71
C GLN A 285 -14.75 67.14 0.28
N MET A 286 -13.55 66.96 -0.26
CA MET A 286 -12.30 67.15 0.47
C MET A 286 -11.45 68.22 -0.20
N GLN A 287 -10.82 69.07 0.61
CA GLN A 287 -9.78 69.99 0.16
C GLN A 287 -8.42 69.43 0.53
N PHE A 288 -7.49 69.38 -0.42
CA PHE A 288 -6.14 68.86 -0.22
C PHE A 288 -5.10 69.98 -0.18
N TYR A 289 -4.00 69.74 0.53
CA TYR A 289 -2.88 70.67 0.66
C TYR A 289 -1.56 69.95 0.47
N ASP A 290 -0.58 70.67 -0.10
CA ASP A 290 0.80 70.23 -0.21
C ASP A 290 1.62 70.52 1.05
N LYS A 291 2.90 70.13 1.04
CA LYS A 291 3.84 70.34 2.16
C LYS A 291 4.08 71.82 2.51
N ALA A 292 3.86 72.73 1.55
CA ALA A 292 3.98 74.16 1.77
C ALA A 292 2.67 74.79 2.31
N GLY A 293 1.61 74.00 2.47
CA GLY A 293 0.28 74.49 2.88
C GLY A 293 -0.53 75.10 1.73
N THR A 294 -0.09 74.94 0.48
CA THR A 294 -0.83 75.42 -0.69
C THR A 294 -2.00 74.50 -0.98
N SER A 295 -3.17 75.07 -1.24
CA SER A 295 -4.37 74.31 -1.61
C SER A 295 -4.21 73.67 -2.98
N LEU A 296 -4.29 72.34 -3.05
CA LEU A 296 -4.30 71.54 -4.29
C LEU A 296 -5.68 71.46 -4.94
N GLY A 297 -6.70 72.06 -4.31
CA GLY A 297 -8.06 72.15 -4.82
C GLY A 297 -9.06 71.29 -4.04
N TYR A 298 -10.31 71.31 -4.51
CA TYR A 298 -11.43 70.56 -3.94
C TYR A 298 -11.76 69.37 -4.82
N VAL A 299 -11.92 68.20 -4.22
CA VAL A 299 -12.37 66.98 -4.90
C VAL A 299 -13.71 66.57 -4.35
N ASN A 300 -14.67 66.29 -5.24
CA ASN A 300 -16.04 65.98 -4.88
C ASN A 300 -16.22 64.48 -4.71
N ALA A 301 -16.82 64.06 -3.61
CA ALA A 301 -17.37 62.71 -3.52
C ALA A 301 -18.70 62.65 -4.28
N PHE A 302 -19.60 63.60 -4.02
CA PHE A 302 -20.88 63.72 -4.73
C PHE A 302 -21.42 65.15 -4.68
N SER A 303 -22.46 65.42 -5.48
CA SER A 303 -23.17 66.70 -5.56
C SER A 303 -24.66 66.49 -5.74
N VAL A 304 -25.49 67.33 -5.11
CA VAL A 304 -26.94 67.22 -5.11
C VAL A 304 -27.55 68.60 -5.33
N ALA A 305 -28.39 68.73 -6.35
CA ALA A 305 -29.06 69.99 -6.69
C ALA A 305 -30.35 70.20 -5.87
N ALA A 306 -30.75 71.46 -5.69
CA ALA A 306 -32.02 71.86 -5.11
C ALA A 306 -33.19 71.42 -6.00
N ALA A 307 -33.76 70.25 -5.68
CA ALA A 307 -35.01 69.67 -6.23
C ALA A 307 -35.24 68.23 -5.73
N ALA A 308 -34.30 67.62 -4.99
CA ALA A 308 -34.45 66.23 -4.55
C ALA A 308 -35.53 66.11 -3.46
N THR A 309 -36.57 65.32 -3.75
CA THR A 309 -37.64 64.98 -2.80
C THR A 309 -37.21 63.83 -1.88
N GLY A 310 -37.52 63.97 -0.59
CA GLY A 310 -37.18 62.99 0.44
C GLY A 310 -35.69 62.92 0.78
N PHE A 311 -35.36 62.13 1.80
CA PHE A 311 -33.97 61.78 2.09
C PHE A 311 -33.47 60.74 1.10
N LYS A 312 -32.23 60.91 0.65
CA LYS A 312 -31.53 59.94 -0.19
C LYS A 312 -30.09 59.80 0.28
N SER A 313 -29.58 58.59 0.22
CA SER A 313 -28.19 58.27 0.47
C SER A 313 -27.34 58.58 -0.76
N TYR A 314 -26.23 59.28 -0.53
CA TYR A 314 -25.22 59.56 -1.53
C TYR A 314 -23.87 59.08 -1.03
N SER A 315 -23.07 58.54 -1.93
CA SER A 315 -21.71 58.11 -1.63
C SER A 315 -20.79 58.40 -2.81
N GLY A 316 -19.50 58.54 -2.51
CA GLY A 316 -18.48 58.73 -3.51
C GLY A 316 -17.11 58.46 -2.94
N ARG A 317 -16.21 58.03 -3.83
CA ARG A 317 -14.80 57.77 -3.50
C ARG A 317 -13.93 58.89 -4.04
N ILE A 318 -13.04 59.39 -3.19
CA ILE A 318 -12.03 60.39 -3.53
C ILE A 318 -10.66 59.72 -3.51
N THR A 319 -9.80 60.05 -4.47
CA THR A 319 -8.38 59.69 -4.44
C THR A 319 -7.56 60.96 -4.22
N ALA A 320 -6.66 60.95 -3.26
CA ALA A 320 -5.79 62.09 -2.94
C ALA A 320 -4.91 62.45 -4.15
N PRO A 321 -4.93 63.71 -4.62
CA PRO A 321 -4.08 64.17 -5.71
C PRO A 321 -2.58 64.00 -5.42
N ALA A 322 -1.76 63.95 -6.47
CA ALA A 322 -0.30 63.95 -6.34
C ALA A 322 0.18 65.16 -5.51
N GLY A 323 1.16 64.93 -4.62
CA GLY A 323 1.71 65.98 -3.74
C GLY A 323 0.90 66.28 -2.48
N SER A 324 -0.24 65.61 -2.26
CA SER A 324 -1.04 65.79 -1.03
C SER A 324 -0.28 65.30 0.21
N VAL A 325 -0.26 66.14 1.25
CA VAL A 325 0.25 65.77 2.59
C VAL A 325 -0.79 65.95 3.69
N SER A 326 -1.81 66.78 3.45
CA SER A 326 -2.91 66.96 4.38
C SER A 326 -4.22 67.27 3.65
N ALA A 327 -5.35 66.97 4.27
CA ALA A 327 -6.68 67.22 3.71
C ALA A 327 -7.68 67.63 4.79
N ARG A 328 -8.79 68.23 4.38
CA ARG A 328 -9.94 68.49 5.27
C ARG A 328 -11.25 68.22 4.58
N PHE A 329 -12.25 67.77 5.33
CA PHE A 329 -13.59 67.53 4.84
C PHE A 329 -14.42 68.81 4.86
N LEU A 330 -15.28 68.97 3.85
CA LEU A 330 -16.12 70.14 3.66
C LEU A 330 -17.49 69.70 3.12
N THR A 331 -18.56 70.22 3.71
CA THR A 331 -19.87 70.31 3.07
C THR A 331 -20.04 71.69 2.47
N ARG A 332 -20.50 71.76 1.23
CA ARG A 332 -20.62 73.01 0.47
C ARG A 332 -22.04 73.19 0.00
N THR A 333 -22.66 74.31 0.33
CA THR A 333 -24.03 74.67 -0.08
C THR A 333 -23.97 76.02 -0.78
N GLU A 334 -24.03 75.99 -2.11
CA GLU A 334 -23.73 77.17 -2.95
C GLU A 334 -24.78 77.39 -4.04
N PRO A 335 -25.11 78.65 -4.37
CA PRO A 335 -24.62 79.87 -3.71
C PRO A 335 -25.25 80.04 -2.31
N ALA A 336 -24.48 80.58 -1.37
CA ALA A 336 -25.01 80.93 -0.06
C ALA A 336 -25.97 82.13 -0.21
N ASP A 337 -27.22 81.95 0.21
CA ASP A 337 -28.28 82.96 0.11
C ASP A 337 -28.88 83.34 1.47
N GLY A 338 -28.41 82.69 2.55
CA GLY A 338 -28.87 82.90 3.93
C GLY A 338 -30.24 82.31 4.25
N THR A 339 -30.96 81.74 3.28
CA THR A 339 -32.33 81.23 3.46
C THR A 339 -32.45 79.74 3.17
N GLY A 340 -31.81 79.26 2.10
CA GLY A 340 -31.79 77.86 1.73
C GLY A 340 -30.79 77.07 2.58
N ARG A 341 -31.14 75.84 2.95
CA ARG A 341 -30.26 74.96 3.72
C ARG A 341 -30.32 73.52 3.22
N SER A 342 -29.16 72.88 3.23
CA SER A 342 -29.04 71.44 3.01
C SER A 342 -29.12 70.72 4.35
N LEU A 343 -29.95 69.69 4.47
CA LEU A 343 -30.13 68.91 5.69
C LEU A 343 -29.49 67.53 5.54
N TRP A 344 -28.59 67.17 6.45
CA TRP A 344 -27.75 65.98 6.37
C TRP A 344 -27.89 65.13 7.64
N CYS A 345 -27.83 63.81 7.48
CA CYS A 345 -27.64 62.86 8.58
C CYS A 345 -26.78 61.67 8.09
N ASN A 346 -26.38 60.80 9.03
CA ASN A 346 -25.53 59.65 8.73
C ASN A 346 -24.27 60.00 7.92
N ILE A 347 -23.62 61.12 8.23
CA ILE A 347 -22.40 61.54 7.54
C ILE A 347 -21.24 60.65 7.95
N VAL A 348 -20.62 59.99 6.99
CA VAL A 348 -19.48 59.10 7.20
C VAL A 348 -18.36 59.49 6.24
N ALA A 349 -17.14 59.57 6.77
CA ALA A 349 -15.94 59.52 5.94
C ALA A 349 -14.98 58.50 6.53
N ARG A 350 -14.39 57.68 5.66
CA ARG A 350 -13.40 56.67 6.06
C ARG A 350 -12.26 56.63 5.06
N ARG A 351 -11.06 56.39 5.58
CA ARG A 351 -9.89 56.04 4.77
C ARG A 351 -10.10 54.63 4.24
N VAL A 352 -9.91 54.44 2.94
CA VAL A 352 -9.83 53.12 2.34
C VAL A 352 -8.41 52.62 2.58
N SER A 353 -8.23 51.84 3.64
CA SER A 353 -6.91 51.27 3.94
C SER A 353 -6.55 50.21 2.89
N SER A 354 -5.26 50.10 2.57
CA SER A 354 -4.68 48.99 1.79
C SER A 354 -4.97 47.60 2.40
N ALA A 355 -5.50 47.54 3.62
CA ALA A 355 -5.90 46.33 4.31
C ALA A 355 -7.24 45.74 3.80
N GLU A 356 -8.15 46.49 3.19
CA GLU A 356 -9.42 45.90 2.67
C GLU A 356 -9.16 44.96 1.48
N ALA A 357 -8.17 45.30 0.63
CA ALA A 357 -7.70 44.43 -0.44
C ALA A 357 -6.90 43.22 0.08
N ALA A 358 -6.05 43.42 1.10
CA ALA A 358 -5.28 42.35 1.73
C ALA A 358 -6.16 41.39 2.56
N THR A 359 -7.24 41.88 3.18
CA THR A 359 -8.19 41.07 3.96
C THR A 359 -9.03 40.19 3.03
N ALA A 360 -9.46 40.71 1.88
CA ALA A 360 -10.14 39.89 0.86
C ALA A 360 -9.23 38.78 0.32
N GLN A 361 -7.94 39.09 0.08
CA GLN A 361 -6.97 38.09 -0.35
C GLN A 361 -6.65 37.05 0.73
N ALA A 362 -6.50 37.49 1.99
CA ALA A 362 -6.25 36.60 3.12
C ALA A 362 -7.45 35.66 3.35
N VAL A 363 -8.68 36.19 3.30
CA VAL A 363 -9.91 35.39 3.40
C VAL A 363 -10.02 34.42 2.23
N SER A 364 -9.71 34.83 1.00
CA SER A 364 -9.69 33.94 -0.17
C SER A 364 -8.64 32.83 -0.05
N ASN A 365 -7.45 33.14 0.47
CA ASN A 365 -6.40 32.15 0.71
C ASN A 365 -6.80 31.15 1.82
N VAL A 366 -7.45 31.64 2.88
CA VAL A 366 -8.00 30.80 3.95
C VAL A 366 -9.11 29.90 3.41
N GLU A 367 -10.03 30.44 2.63
CA GLU A 367 -11.13 29.69 2.00
C GLU A 367 -10.58 28.59 1.09
N ALA A 368 -9.61 28.89 0.22
CA ALA A 368 -8.95 27.92 -0.64
C ALA A 368 -8.25 26.81 0.15
N THR A 369 -7.57 27.17 1.24
CA THR A 369 -6.88 26.20 2.13
C THR A 369 -7.89 25.30 2.85
N VAL A 370 -9.00 25.87 3.35
CA VAL A 370 -10.07 25.14 4.02
C VAL A 370 -10.78 24.19 3.04
N THR A 371 -11.04 24.62 1.80
CA THR A 371 -11.60 23.76 0.75
C THR A 371 -10.65 22.61 0.42
N GLN A 372 -9.36 22.89 0.25
CA GLN A 372 -8.35 21.86 -0.03
C GLN A 372 -8.26 20.84 1.13
N GLN A 373 -8.29 21.31 2.37
CA GLN A 373 -8.35 20.43 3.54
C GLN A 373 -9.62 19.60 3.58
N GLY A 374 -10.79 20.18 3.28
CA GLY A 374 -12.05 19.44 3.16
C GLY A 374 -11.94 18.29 2.17
N THR A 375 -11.39 18.55 0.97
CA THR A 375 -11.17 17.49 -0.03
C THR A 375 -10.19 16.41 0.41
N ALA A 376 -9.10 16.78 1.11
CA ALA A 376 -8.13 15.82 1.63
C ALA A 376 -8.72 14.95 2.76
N ILE A 377 -9.51 15.55 3.66
CA ILE A 377 -10.22 14.86 4.74
C ILE A 377 -11.25 13.89 4.15
N THR A 378 -12.04 14.30 3.15
CA THR A 378 -12.98 13.40 2.46
C THR A 378 -12.27 12.24 1.79
N ALA A 379 -11.18 12.49 1.07
CA ALA A 379 -10.39 11.43 0.44
C ALA A 379 -9.77 10.46 1.48
N GLN A 380 -9.36 10.97 2.63
CA GLN A 380 -8.85 10.16 3.74
C GLN A 380 -9.96 9.37 4.43
N ALA A 381 -11.16 9.93 4.60
CA ALA A 381 -12.33 9.20 5.09
C ALA A 381 -12.67 8.04 4.15
N SER A 382 -12.64 8.24 2.82
CA SER A 382 -12.83 7.15 1.85
C SER A 382 -11.72 6.11 1.88
N ARG A 383 -10.45 6.51 2.13
CA ARG A 383 -9.35 5.56 2.31
C ARG A 383 -9.44 4.79 3.62
N LEU A 384 -9.93 5.42 4.70
CA LEU A 384 -10.19 4.78 5.98
C LEU A 384 -11.36 3.81 5.89
N ASP A 385 -12.45 4.19 5.22
CA ASP A 385 -13.57 3.29 4.90
C ASP A 385 -13.09 2.12 4.05
N GLY A 386 -12.30 2.39 3.01
CA GLY A 386 -11.72 1.34 2.16
C GLY A 386 -10.76 0.43 2.93
N LEU A 387 -9.94 0.97 3.83
CA LEU A 387 -9.06 0.19 4.70
C LEU A 387 -9.89 -0.62 5.72
N TYR A 388 -10.91 -0.03 6.34
CA TYR A 388 -11.81 -0.72 7.27
C TYR A 388 -12.55 -1.87 6.59
N VAL A 389 -13.01 -1.69 5.35
CA VAL A 389 -13.58 -2.76 4.51
C VAL A 389 -12.53 -3.80 4.12
N GLN A 390 -11.26 -3.42 3.98
CA GLN A 390 -10.17 -4.35 3.68
C GLN A 390 -9.70 -5.15 4.91
N VAL A 391 -9.78 -4.59 6.11
CA VAL A 391 -9.39 -5.27 7.37
C VAL A 391 -10.57 -6.02 8.00
N ASN A 392 -11.81 -5.59 7.74
CA ASN A 392 -13.04 -6.23 8.20
C ASN A 392 -14.07 -6.32 7.06
N PRO A 393 -13.78 -7.06 5.97
CA PRO A 393 -14.76 -7.31 4.92
C PRO A 393 -15.96 -8.07 5.51
N GLU A 394 -17.17 -7.71 5.09
CA GLU A 394 -18.34 -8.58 5.32
C GLU A 394 -18.01 -9.96 4.75
N MET A 395 -17.91 -10.95 5.63
CA MET A 395 -17.57 -12.31 5.24
C MET A 395 -18.78 -12.92 4.51
N GLU A 396 -18.59 -13.27 3.24
CA GLU A 396 -19.44 -14.26 2.56
C GLU A 396 -19.32 -15.59 3.33
N GLY A 397 -20.37 -15.94 4.08
CA GLY A 397 -20.39 -17.11 4.96
C GLY A 397 -20.76 -16.87 6.43
N ASP A 398 -20.97 -15.61 6.87
CA ASP A 398 -21.80 -15.41 8.06
C ASP A 398 -23.23 -15.84 7.72
N SER A 399 -23.94 -16.38 8.71
CA SER A 399 -25.27 -17.00 8.74
C SER A 399 -26.42 -16.27 8.01
N SER A 400 -26.16 -15.15 7.33
CA SER A 400 -27.11 -14.36 6.56
C SER A 400 -26.75 -14.10 5.09
N GLY A 401 -25.53 -14.44 4.61
CA GLY A 401 -25.07 -14.13 3.24
C GLY A 401 -25.07 -15.35 2.30
N MET A 402 -25.89 -15.30 1.24
CA MET A 402 -25.86 -16.31 0.16
C MET A 402 -24.71 -16.05 -0.81
N ALA A 403 -23.84 -17.05 -0.99
CA ALA A 403 -22.73 -17.03 -1.94
C ALA A 403 -23.17 -16.62 -3.36
N GLY A 404 -22.65 -15.49 -3.86
CA GLY A 404 -22.84 -15.09 -5.27
C GLY A 404 -23.00 -13.60 -5.56
N SER A 405 -22.71 -12.68 -4.62
CA SER A 405 -22.84 -11.24 -4.87
C SER A 405 -21.66 -10.68 -5.67
N THR A 406 -21.95 -10.04 -6.82
CA THR A 406 -20.99 -9.48 -7.78
C THR A 406 -20.24 -8.21 -7.33
N GLY A 407 -20.31 -7.87 -6.04
CA GLY A 407 -19.65 -6.68 -5.46
C GLY A 407 -18.39 -6.93 -4.64
N SER A 408 -18.04 -8.19 -4.33
CA SER A 408 -16.94 -8.51 -3.41
C SER A 408 -15.65 -8.88 -4.15
N LEU A 409 -14.62 -8.05 -4.00
CA LEU A 409 -13.26 -8.31 -4.51
C LEU A 409 -12.57 -9.36 -3.63
N VAL A 410 -12.71 -10.63 -4.00
CA VAL A 410 -12.03 -11.75 -3.35
C VAL A 410 -10.57 -11.81 -3.83
N GLY A 411 -9.67 -11.13 -3.12
CA GLY A 411 -8.24 -11.17 -3.40
C GLY A 411 -7.46 -11.47 -2.12
N VAL A 412 -6.98 -12.72 -2.00
CA VAL A 412 -5.90 -13.28 -1.14
C VAL A 412 -6.35 -14.53 -0.36
N TRP A 413 -7.60 -14.66 0.08
CA TRP A 413 -8.03 -15.84 0.86
C TRP A 413 -8.45 -17.07 0.03
N THR A 414 -8.78 -16.91 -1.26
CA THR A 414 -9.14 -18.02 -2.13
C THR A 414 -7.97 -18.91 -2.52
N GLU A 415 -6.73 -18.41 -2.59
CA GLU A 415 -5.57 -19.27 -2.88
C GLU A 415 -5.14 -20.07 -1.65
N GLN A 416 -5.35 -19.54 -0.44
CA GLN A 416 -5.13 -20.28 0.79
C GLN A 416 -6.25 -21.31 1.03
N SER A 417 -7.51 -20.95 0.78
CA SER A 417 -8.62 -21.91 0.76
C SER A 417 -8.46 -22.97 -0.34
N ALA A 418 -8.01 -22.62 -1.55
CA ALA A 418 -7.74 -23.57 -2.62
C ALA A 418 -6.57 -24.51 -2.27
N ARG A 419 -5.52 -24.03 -1.58
CA ARG A 419 -4.46 -24.89 -1.06
C ARG A 419 -4.92 -25.78 0.10
N ILE A 420 -5.87 -25.32 0.91
CA ILE A 420 -6.50 -26.13 1.98
C ILE A 420 -7.44 -27.19 1.37
N GLU A 421 -8.21 -26.85 0.33
CA GLU A 421 -9.07 -27.79 -0.40
C GLU A 421 -8.26 -28.83 -1.18
N ASP A 422 -7.17 -28.44 -1.85
CA ASP A 422 -6.22 -29.38 -2.45
C ASP A 422 -5.58 -30.28 -1.38
N GLY A 423 -5.24 -29.75 -0.21
CA GLY A 423 -4.74 -30.52 0.93
C GLY A 423 -5.78 -31.50 1.52
N ILE A 424 -7.06 -31.12 1.55
CA ILE A 424 -8.17 -31.98 2.00
C ILE A 424 -8.53 -33.03 0.94
N ALA A 425 -8.43 -32.71 -0.34
CA ALA A 425 -8.63 -33.66 -1.45
C ALA A 425 -7.51 -34.70 -1.51
N ILE A 426 -6.25 -34.29 -1.29
CA ILE A 426 -5.10 -35.18 -1.12
C ILE A 426 -5.26 -36.01 0.17
N GLY A 427 -5.71 -35.41 1.27
CA GLY A 427 -6.01 -36.12 2.53
C GLY A 427 -7.08 -37.19 2.37
N ARG A 428 -8.16 -36.92 1.62
CA ARG A 428 -9.19 -37.91 1.28
C ARG A 428 -8.67 -38.99 0.33
N GLN A 429 -7.82 -38.66 -0.65
CA GLN A 429 -7.17 -39.68 -1.48
C GLN A 429 -6.22 -40.56 -0.65
N VAL A 430 -5.46 -39.99 0.28
CA VAL A 430 -4.57 -40.73 1.18
C VAL A 430 -5.36 -41.60 2.16
N GLU A 431 -6.45 -41.12 2.73
CA GLU A 431 -7.32 -41.89 3.62
C GLU A 431 -8.08 -43.01 2.88
N THR A 432 -8.46 -42.78 1.61
CA THR A 432 -9.05 -43.81 0.73
C THR A 432 -8.01 -44.85 0.30
N VAL A 433 -6.78 -44.42 -0.02
CA VAL A 433 -5.65 -45.31 -0.34
C VAL A 433 -5.22 -46.12 0.90
N GLN A 434 -5.26 -45.54 2.11
CA GLN A 434 -4.98 -46.24 3.37
C GLN A 434 -6.06 -47.29 3.68
N ALA A 435 -7.33 -47.00 3.42
CA ALA A 435 -8.44 -47.93 3.58
C ALA A 435 -8.40 -49.08 2.54
N GLN A 436 -7.96 -48.82 1.30
CA GLN A 436 -7.69 -49.86 0.30
C GLN A 436 -6.45 -50.71 0.62
N MET A 437 -5.47 -50.15 1.34
CA MET A 437 -4.29 -50.89 1.79
C MET A 437 -4.59 -51.83 2.97
N GLY A 438 -5.59 -51.51 3.81
CA GLY A 438 -6.01 -52.35 4.95
C GLY A 438 -6.71 -53.67 4.57
N GLN A 439 -7.19 -53.81 3.33
CA GLN A 439 -7.78 -55.06 2.83
C GLN A 439 -6.84 -55.91 1.97
N THR A 440 -5.63 -55.42 1.65
CA THR A 440 -4.71 -56.10 0.73
C THR A 440 -3.55 -56.74 1.47
N ASN A 441 -3.85 -57.75 2.29
CA ASN A 441 -2.83 -58.60 2.93
C ASN A 441 -2.54 -59.84 2.07
N ALA A 442 -1.72 -59.68 1.02
CA ALA A 442 -1.06 -60.78 0.31
C ALA A 442 0.19 -60.28 -0.45
N SER A 443 1.27 -60.10 0.31
CA SER A 443 2.68 -60.07 -0.10
C SER A 443 3.06 -59.44 -1.46
N VAL A 444 3.48 -58.18 -1.40
CA VAL A 444 4.58 -57.66 -2.23
C VAL A 444 5.50 -56.83 -1.34
N GLN A 445 6.51 -57.47 -0.75
CA GLN A 445 7.67 -56.77 -0.20
C GLN A 445 8.68 -56.61 -1.34
N GLN A 446 8.70 -55.44 -1.96
CA GLN A 446 9.82 -55.00 -2.77
C GLN A 446 10.62 -54.00 -1.92
N VAL A 447 11.56 -54.52 -1.12
CA VAL A 447 12.61 -53.69 -0.53
C VAL A 447 13.66 -53.50 -1.61
N SER A 448 13.69 -52.29 -2.19
CA SER A 448 14.74 -51.85 -3.10
C SER A 448 15.82 -51.15 -2.27
N GLU A 449 16.78 -51.90 -1.71
CA GLU A 449 17.99 -51.31 -1.16
C GLU A 449 19.05 -51.18 -2.25
N VAL A 450 19.34 -49.94 -2.64
CA VAL A 450 20.50 -49.61 -3.47
C VAL A 450 21.68 -49.36 -2.53
N MET A 451 22.54 -50.35 -2.34
CA MET A 451 23.84 -50.16 -1.70
C MET A 451 24.92 -50.18 -2.78
N ALA A 452 25.53 -49.02 -3.04
CA ALA A 452 26.75 -48.93 -3.83
C ALA A 452 27.95 -49.24 -2.92
N ASP A 453 28.55 -50.42 -3.07
CA ASP A 453 29.84 -50.73 -2.45
C ASP A 453 30.99 -50.36 -3.40
N ILE A 454 32.15 -50.02 -2.82
CA ILE A 454 33.23 -49.16 -3.34
C ILE A 454 34.04 -49.79 -4.50
N ASN A 455 33.61 -50.92 -5.07
CA ASN A 455 34.32 -51.61 -6.16
C ASN A 455 33.65 -51.54 -7.55
N GLY A 456 32.72 -50.60 -7.78
CA GLY A 456 32.32 -50.19 -9.14
C GLY A 456 31.55 -51.23 -9.96
N ARG A 457 30.92 -52.23 -9.34
CA ARG A 457 29.94 -53.11 -10.02
C ARG A 457 28.54 -52.84 -9.50
N VAL A 458 27.70 -52.30 -10.36
CA VAL A 458 26.26 -52.14 -10.14
C VAL A 458 25.58 -53.43 -10.59
N SER A 459 25.01 -54.19 -9.66
CA SER A 459 24.16 -55.34 -9.98
C SER A 459 22.73 -55.06 -9.53
N ALA A 460 21.82 -54.83 -10.47
CA ALA A 460 20.39 -54.81 -10.20
C ALA A 460 19.86 -56.26 -10.17
N GLN A 461 19.30 -56.71 -9.05
CA GLN A 461 18.61 -58.00 -8.96
C GLN A 461 17.13 -57.76 -8.66
N THR A 462 16.24 -58.12 -9.59
CA THR A 462 14.79 -58.16 -9.36
C THR A 462 14.37 -59.60 -9.07
N THR A 463 13.84 -59.84 -7.87
CA THR A 463 13.40 -61.15 -7.36
C THR A 463 12.01 -61.54 -7.90
N LEU A 464 11.82 -62.81 -8.28
CA LEU A 464 10.54 -63.32 -8.81
C LEU A 464 9.64 -63.96 -7.76
N LYS A 465 8.36 -63.66 -7.90
CA LYS A 465 7.24 -64.03 -7.02
C LYS A 465 6.73 -65.46 -7.29
N VAL A 466 6.47 -66.22 -6.21
CA VAL A 466 5.84 -67.56 -6.22
C VAL A 466 4.34 -67.48 -6.07
N GLU A 467 3.62 -68.13 -7.00
CA GLU A 467 2.21 -68.44 -6.83
C GLU A 467 1.95 -69.94 -6.95
N THR A 468 1.00 -70.43 -6.16
CA THR A 468 0.62 -71.85 -6.09
C THR A 468 -0.68 -72.00 -6.88
N ASN A 469 -0.69 -72.79 -7.95
CA ASN A 469 -1.91 -72.99 -8.73
C ASN A 469 -2.78 -74.14 -8.15
N GLN A 470 -4.07 -74.23 -8.54
CA GLN A 470 -5.13 -75.06 -7.93
C GLN A 470 -4.90 -76.60 -7.90
N GLY A 471 -3.73 -77.10 -8.33
CA GLY A 471 -3.27 -78.49 -8.14
C GLY A 471 -2.17 -78.65 -7.07
N GLY A 472 -1.93 -77.64 -6.23
CA GLY A 472 -0.94 -77.70 -5.14
C GLY A 472 0.52 -77.59 -5.57
N ARG A 473 0.80 -77.31 -6.85
CA ARG A 473 2.16 -77.12 -7.37
C ARG A 473 2.52 -75.63 -7.38
N LYS A 474 3.60 -75.31 -6.66
CA LYS A 474 4.24 -73.99 -6.63
C LYS A 474 5.08 -73.84 -7.90
N VAL A 475 4.83 -72.82 -8.70
CA VAL A 475 5.68 -72.48 -9.84
C VAL A 475 6.29 -71.10 -9.65
N VAL A 476 7.61 -71.11 -9.46
CA VAL A 476 8.50 -69.98 -9.74
C VAL A 476 9.63 -70.48 -10.58
N SER A 477 9.91 -69.73 -11.63
CA SER A 477 11.20 -69.79 -12.28
C SER A 477 11.74 -68.37 -12.21
N GLY A 478 12.80 -68.17 -11.41
CA GLY A 478 13.45 -66.88 -11.32
C GLY A 478 14.02 -66.49 -12.68
N ILE A 479 13.70 -65.28 -13.14
CA ILE A 479 14.32 -64.58 -14.25
C ILE A 479 15.39 -63.65 -13.65
N ALA A 480 16.66 -64.04 -13.72
CA ALA A 480 17.73 -63.08 -13.45
C ALA A 480 17.98 -62.28 -14.74
N ILE A 481 17.78 -60.97 -14.70
CA ILE A 481 18.13 -60.04 -15.78
C ILE A 481 19.39 -59.32 -15.32
N GLY A 482 20.52 -59.68 -15.91
CA GLY A 482 21.82 -59.14 -15.57
C GLY A 482 22.49 -58.49 -16.77
N SER A 483 23.42 -57.58 -16.51
CA SER A 483 24.32 -57.01 -17.50
C SER A 483 25.73 -57.14 -16.96
N ASN A 484 26.65 -57.63 -17.79
CA ASN A 484 28.08 -57.67 -17.46
C ASN A 484 28.80 -56.37 -17.88
N GLY A 485 28.06 -55.36 -18.34
CA GLY A 485 28.56 -54.07 -18.81
C GLY A 485 28.66 -53.91 -20.33
N GLU A 486 28.50 -54.97 -21.14
CA GLU A 486 28.56 -54.88 -22.61
C GLU A 486 27.35 -55.50 -23.32
N GLU A 487 26.75 -56.58 -22.80
CA GLU A 487 25.49 -57.14 -23.31
C GLU A 487 24.56 -57.54 -22.16
N GLY A 488 23.25 -57.43 -22.38
CA GLY A 488 22.23 -57.88 -21.43
C GLY A 488 21.94 -59.36 -21.61
N GLU A 489 21.95 -60.14 -20.54
CA GLU A 489 21.64 -61.57 -20.55
C GLU A 489 20.45 -61.92 -19.65
N ILE A 490 19.66 -62.89 -20.09
CA ILE A 490 18.56 -63.48 -19.31
C ILE A 490 18.95 -64.92 -18.98
N LEU A 491 19.25 -65.16 -17.71
CA LEU A 491 19.61 -66.47 -17.19
C LEU A 491 18.42 -67.06 -16.43
N LEU A 492 17.93 -68.21 -16.90
CA LEU A 492 16.77 -68.91 -16.37
C LEU A 492 17.20 -70.27 -15.79
N MET A 493 17.00 -70.48 -14.49
CA MET A 493 17.25 -71.77 -13.84
C MET A 493 15.91 -72.45 -13.50
N ALA A 494 15.53 -73.45 -14.29
CA ALA A 494 14.31 -74.22 -14.10
C ALA A 494 14.49 -75.69 -14.53
N GLN A 495 13.79 -76.60 -13.86
CA GLN A 495 13.74 -78.03 -14.24
C GLN A 495 12.96 -78.25 -15.54
N ARG A 496 12.01 -77.36 -15.83
CA ARG A 496 11.19 -77.36 -17.05
C ARG A 496 10.79 -75.92 -17.36
N LEU A 497 11.14 -75.42 -18.54
CA LEU A 497 10.67 -74.14 -19.04
C LEU A 497 9.70 -74.40 -20.18
N ALA A 498 8.42 -74.08 -20.03
CA ALA A 498 7.44 -74.26 -21.08
C ALA A 498 6.68 -72.96 -21.33
N ILE A 499 6.50 -72.60 -22.60
CA ILE A 499 5.48 -71.63 -22.98
C ILE A 499 4.16 -72.38 -23.03
N ILE A 500 3.19 -71.96 -22.24
CA ILE A 500 1.87 -72.58 -22.17
C ILE A 500 0.90 -71.68 -22.92
N ASP A 501 0.29 -72.22 -23.98
CA ASP A 501 -0.90 -71.62 -24.58
C ASP A 501 -2.13 -72.44 -24.18
N ASN A 502 -3.15 -71.77 -23.67
CA ASN A 502 -4.35 -72.38 -23.11
C ASN A 502 -5.61 -71.81 -23.78
N LEU A 503 -5.60 -71.74 -25.11
CA LEU A 503 -6.63 -71.05 -25.87
C LEU A 503 -7.99 -71.78 -25.94
N ASN A 504 -8.10 -73.07 -25.60
CA ASN A 504 -9.38 -73.83 -25.68
C ASN A 504 -9.50 -75.00 -24.69
N GLY A 505 -8.89 -74.91 -23.49
CA GLY A 505 -8.97 -75.98 -22.48
C GLY A 505 -8.12 -77.23 -22.77
N GLN A 506 -7.37 -77.23 -23.86
CA GLN A 506 -6.33 -78.21 -24.17
C GLN A 506 -4.98 -77.51 -24.10
N THR A 507 -4.10 -77.94 -23.20
CA THR A 507 -2.78 -77.33 -22.99
C THR A 507 -1.86 -77.70 -24.15
N ILE A 508 -1.55 -76.72 -25.02
CA ILE A 508 -0.58 -76.88 -26.11
C ILE A 508 0.74 -76.26 -25.63
N LEU A 509 1.82 -77.03 -25.76
CA LEU A 509 3.17 -76.61 -25.37
C LEU A 509 4.01 -76.39 -26.63
N PRO A 510 3.96 -75.21 -27.27
CA PRO A 510 4.71 -74.94 -28.50
C PRO A 510 6.24 -74.99 -28.30
N PHE A 511 6.73 -74.64 -27.11
CA PHE A 511 8.14 -74.65 -26.75
C PHE A 511 8.29 -75.16 -25.32
N VAL A 512 9.05 -76.24 -25.14
CA VAL A 512 9.43 -76.73 -23.81
C VAL A 512 10.90 -77.13 -23.77
N VAL A 513 11.62 -76.62 -22.77
CA VAL A 513 12.97 -77.05 -22.41
C VAL A 513 12.85 -77.99 -21.22
N GLU A 514 13.23 -79.25 -21.42
CA GLU A 514 13.18 -80.29 -20.40
C GLU A 514 14.33 -81.27 -20.63
N GLY A 515 15.04 -81.66 -19.57
CA GLY A 515 16.14 -82.63 -19.67
C GLY A 515 17.33 -82.17 -20.54
N GLY A 516 17.53 -80.86 -20.72
CA GLY A 516 18.60 -80.29 -21.55
C GLY A 516 18.32 -80.29 -23.06
N GLN A 517 17.11 -80.68 -23.47
CA GLN A 517 16.66 -80.64 -24.86
C GLN A 517 15.51 -79.65 -25.04
N VAL A 518 15.41 -79.08 -26.24
CA VAL A 518 14.28 -78.23 -26.63
C VAL A 518 13.32 -79.05 -27.47
N PHE A 519 12.08 -79.16 -27.00
CA PHE A 519 10.99 -79.75 -27.76
C PHE A 519 10.15 -78.64 -28.36
N ILE A 520 10.01 -78.68 -29.68
CA ILE A 520 9.19 -77.75 -30.46
C ILE A 520 8.20 -78.57 -31.26
N ASN A 521 6.90 -78.34 -31.05
CA ASN A 521 5.86 -79.06 -31.78
C ASN A 521 5.81 -78.64 -33.27
N GLN A 522 5.95 -77.34 -33.53
CA GLN A 522 6.05 -76.79 -34.89
C GLN A 522 6.92 -75.53 -34.88
N ALA A 523 7.85 -75.42 -35.83
CA ALA A 523 8.72 -74.25 -36.00
C ALA A 523 8.66 -73.73 -37.45
N VAL A 524 8.59 -72.41 -37.60
CA VAL A 524 8.85 -71.73 -38.88
C VAL A 524 10.19 -71.02 -38.72
N ILE A 525 11.20 -71.41 -39.50
CA ILE A 525 12.57 -70.92 -39.37
C ILE A 525 13.00 -70.29 -40.71
N ASN A 526 13.35 -69.00 -40.70
CA ASN A 526 13.81 -68.30 -41.90
C ASN A 526 15.17 -68.83 -42.40
N THR A 527 16.11 -69.07 -41.48
CA THR A 527 17.42 -69.66 -41.80
C THR A 527 17.89 -70.51 -40.62
N ALA A 528 18.33 -71.74 -40.87
CA ALA A 528 18.84 -72.66 -39.87
C ALA A 528 20.24 -73.13 -40.25
N PHE A 529 21.18 -73.07 -39.30
CA PHE A 529 22.47 -73.76 -39.40
C PHE A 529 22.44 -74.99 -38.48
N ILE A 530 22.48 -76.18 -39.06
CA ILE A 530 22.37 -77.45 -38.32
C ILE A 530 23.65 -78.25 -38.53
N GLN A 531 24.41 -78.50 -37.47
CA GLN A 531 25.64 -79.29 -37.55
C GLN A 531 25.35 -80.78 -37.81
N GLN A 532 24.30 -81.31 -37.17
CA GLN A 532 23.85 -82.69 -37.33
C GLN A 532 22.33 -82.76 -37.20
N ILE A 533 21.67 -83.46 -38.12
CA ILE A 533 20.23 -83.74 -38.08
C ILE A 533 20.00 -85.25 -38.02
N VAL A 534 19.16 -85.69 -37.09
CA VAL A 534 18.62 -87.05 -37.06
C VAL A 534 17.13 -86.96 -37.40
N ALA A 535 16.80 -87.15 -38.68
CA ALA A 535 15.43 -87.05 -39.18
C ALA A 535 14.79 -88.44 -39.24
N GLY A 536 13.65 -88.63 -38.56
CA GLY A 536 12.91 -89.90 -38.56
C GLY A 536 11.90 -90.07 -39.70
N MET A 537 11.56 -88.99 -40.42
CA MET A 537 10.48 -88.96 -41.41
C MET A 537 10.96 -88.46 -42.78
N THR A 538 10.38 -87.40 -43.33
CA THR A 538 10.67 -86.91 -44.69
C THR A 538 10.99 -85.42 -44.67
N ILE A 539 12.04 -85.01 -45.40
CA ILE A 539 12.34 -83.60 -45.71
C ILE A 539 11.87 -83.34 -47.14
N ARG A 540 11.07 -82.27 -47.34
CA ARG A 540 10.45 -81.94 -48.63
C ARG A 540 10.69 -80.47 -48.98
N SER A 541 10.87 -80.18 -50.26
CA SER A 541 10.85 -78.80 -50.76
C SER A 541 9.44 -78.22 -50.70
N ALA A 542 9.34 -76.90 -50.47
CA ALA A 542 8.08 -76.18 -50.58
C ALA A 542 7.56 -76.09 -52.03
N ALA A 543 8.48 -76.04 -53.01
CA ALA A 543 8.12 -76.05 -54.43
C ALA A 543 7.58 -77.42 -54.86
N LEU A 544 6.52 -77.40 -55.65
CA LEU A 544 5.85 -78.58 -56.20
C LEU A 544 6.00 -78.60 -57.73
N ASN A 545 5.97 -79.79 -58.34
CA ASN A 545 5.88 -79.94 -59.79
C ASN A 545 4.43 -79.72 -60.28
N ALA A 546 4.23 -79.75 -61.60
CA ALA A 546 2.90 -79.63 -62.23
C ALA A 546 1.85 -80.66 -61.77
N GLN A 547 2.25 -81.72 -61.04
CA GLN A 547 1.37 -82.77 -60.50
C GLN A 547 1.13 -82.62 -58.98
N GLY A 548 1.65 -81.56 -58.34
CA GLY A 548 1.50 -81.31 -56.91
C GLY A 548 2.46 -82.10 -56.00
N LEU A 549 3.49 -82.75 -56.56
CA LEU A 549 4.51 -83.48 -55.80
C LEU A 549 5.70 -82.57 -55.49
N PRO A 550 6.37 -82.69 -54.32
CA PRO A 550 7.56 -81.92 -53.99
C PRO A 550 8.68 -82.12 -55.03
N LEU A 551 9.36 -81.04 -55.43
CA LEU A 551 10.50 -81.12 -56.34
C LEU A 551 11.66 -81.93 -55.74
N LEU A 552 11.94 -81.74 -54.45
CA LEU A 552 12.93 -82.51 -53.72
C LEU A 552 12.26 -83.20 -52.53
N GLU A 553 12.51 -84.49 -52.38
CA GLU A 553 12.00 -85.29 -51.28
C GLU A 553 13.06 -86.29 -50.80
N ILE A 554 13.43 -86.20 -49.53
CA ILE A 554 14.30 -87.16 -48.85
C ILE A 554 13.46 -87.90 -47.82
N ASN A 555 13.21 -89.17 -48.04
CA ASN A 555 12.48 -90.03 -47.12
C ASN A 555 13.46 -90.93 -46.37
N PHE A 556 13.71 -90.60 -45.11
CA PHE A 556 14.67 -91.32 -44.27
C PHE A 556 14.15 -92.69 -43.84
N ALA A 557 12.83 -92.84 -43.66
CA ALA A 557 12.21 -94.12 -43.30
C ALA A 557 12.22 -95.13 -44.46
N ALA A 558 12.03 -94.65 -45.70
CA ALA A 558 12.08 -95.48 -46.91
C ALA A 558 13.48 -95.58 -47.53
N GLY A 559 14.46 -94.80 -47.04
CA GLY A 559 15.81 -94.76 -47.59
C GLY A 559 15.89 -94.18 -49.00
N THR A 560 15.03 -93.21 -49.35
CA THR A 560 14.95 -92.66 -50.70
C THR A 560 15.28 -91.17 -50.77
N PHE A 561 15.92 -90.75 -51.86
CA PHE A 561 16.11 -89.37 -52.26
C PHE A 561 15.52 -89.21 -53.66
N THR A 562 14.56 -88.32 -53.83
CA THR A 562 13.88 -88.09 -55.11
C THR A 562 14.01 -86.62 -55.51
N LEU A 563 14.50 -86.39 -56.72
CA LEU A 563 14.50 -85.09 -57.37
C LEU A 563 13.59 -85.15 -58.62
N ARG A 564 12.58 -84.29 -58.69
CA ARG A 564 11.58 -84.25 -59.75
C ARG A 564 11.78 -83.00 -60.62
N GLY A 565 11.59 -83.13 -61.92
CA GLY A 565 11.56 -82.00 -62.84
C GLY A 565 10.36 -81.10 -62.53
N GLN A 566 10.55 -79.77 -62.61
CA GLN A 566 9.48 -78.80 -62.32
C GLN A 566 8.30 -78.92 -63.29
N ASP A 567 8.60 -79.25 -64.54
CA ASP A 567 7.68 -79.51 -65.65
C ASP A 567 7.09 -80.93 -65.64
N ALA A 568 7.41 -81.75 -64.63
CA ALA A 568 7.05 -83.16 -64.53
C ALA A 568 7.56 -84.05 -65.69
N ASN A 569 8.56 -83.60 -66.46
CA ASN A 569 9.08 -84.34 -67.61
C ASN A 569 10.04 -85.49 -67.25
N GLY A 570 10.29 -85.70 -65.96
CA GLY A 570 11.08 -86.80 -65.44
C GLY A 570 11.38 -86.67 -63.95
N SER A 571 11.97 -87.72 -63.38
CA SER A 571 12.44 -87.72 -62.00
C SER A 571 13.68 -88.59 -61.84
N THR A 572 14.47 -88.29 -60.83
CA THR A 572 15.62 -89.08 -60.41
C THR A 572 15.33 -89.59 -59.00
N LEU A 573 15.40 -90.90 -58.82
CA LEU A 573 15.24 -91.60 -57.55
C LEU A 573 16.56 -92.28 -57.20
N LEU A 574 17.12 -91.94 -56.06
CA LEU A 574 18.15 -92.72 -55.40
C LEU A 574 17.50 -93.49 -54.25
N ASN A 575 17.71 -94.79 -54.21
CA ASN A 575 17.26 -95.65 -53.11
C ASN A 575 18.33 -96.69 -52.77
N ASN A 576 18.05 -97.58 -51.81
CA ASN A 576 18.96 -98.66 -51.43
C ASN A 576 19.37 -99.60 -52.58
N GLY A 577 18.63 -99.60 -53.69
CA GLY A 577 18.91 -100.42 -54.88
C GLY A 577 19.65 -99.67 -55.99
N GLY A 578 20.00 -98.39 -55.85
CA GLY A 578 20.74 -97.61 -56.83
C GLY A 578 20.10 -96.27 -57.23
N LEU A 579 20.64 -95.65 -58.28
CA LEU A 579 20.15 -94.42 -58.90
C LEU A 579 19.33 -94.75 -60.14
N TYR A 580 18.10 -94.26 -60.19
CA TYR A 580 17.13 -94.49 -61.25
C TYR A 580 16.65 -93.16 -61.81
N VAL A 581 16.58 -93.03 -63.13
CA VAL A 581 16.03 -91.87 -63.83
C VAL A 581 14.81 -92.31 -64.61
N TYR A 582 13.69 -91.64 -64.40
CA TYR A 582 12.41 -91.87 -65.05
C TYR A 582 12.06 -90.70 -65.97
N ASP A 583 11.42 -90.99 -67.10
CA ASP A 583 10.83 -89.95 -67.96
C ASP A 583 9.43 -89.49 -67.47
N ALA A 584 8.80 -88.60 -68.22
CA ALA A 584 7.45 -88.07 -67.95
C ALA A 584 6.37 -89.15 -67.81
N ASN A 585 6.56 -90.32 -68.43
CA ASN A 585 5.63 -91.43 -68.41
C ASN A 585 5.95 -92.45 -67.29
N GLY A 586 6.93 -92.15 -66.41
CA GLY A 586 7.38 -93.06 -65.35
C GLY A 586 8.20 -94.24 -65.87
N THR A 587 8.67 -94.21 -67.12
CA THR A 587 9.50 -95.28 -67.69
C THR A 587 10.95 -95.06 -67.26
N GLU A 588 11.57 -96.10 -66.71
CA GLU A 588 13.00 -96.09 -66.37
C GLU A 588 13.83 -95.90 -67.63
N ARG A 589 14.62 -94.83 -67.68
CA ARG A 589 15.54 -94.51 -68.77
C ARG A 589 16.97 -94.83 -68.44
N THR A 590 17.32 -94.84 -67.16
CA THR A 590 18.67 -95.13 -66.70
C THR A 590 18.61 -95.71 -65.29
N ALA A 591 19.35 -96.78 -65.04
CA ALA A 591 19.62 -97.31 -63.71
C ALA A 591 21.13 -97.52 -63.51
N VAL A 592 21.67 -97.03 -62.40
CA VAL A 592 23.10 -97.10 -62.07
C VAL A 592 23.27 -97.64 -60.64
N GLY A 593 24.17 -98.60 -60.45
CA GLY A 593 24.50 -99.13 -59.13
C GLY A 593 23.56 -100.20 -58.58
N ARG A 594 22.70 -100.78 -59.43
CA ARG A 594 21.90 -101.96 -59.08
C ARG A 594 22.78 -103.19 -59.02
N LEU A 595 23.38 -103.45 -57.86
CA LEU A 595 24.11 -104.68 -57.58
C LEU A 595 23.09 -105.80 -57.43
N THR A 596 23.00 -106.68 -58.42
CA THR A 596 22.25 -107.95 -58.33
C THR A 596 22.88 -108.89 -57.32
#